data_AF-A0A6S7LSD6-F1
#
_entry.id   AF-A0A6S7LSD6-F1
#
_cell.length_a   1.000
_cell.length_b   1.000
_cell.length_c   1.000
_cell.angle_alpha   90.00
_cell.angle_beta   90.00
_cell.angle_gamma   90.00
#
_symmetry.space_group_name_H-M   'P 1'
#
loop_
_entity.id
_entity.type
_entity.pdbx_description
1 polymer ?
#
loop_
_entity_poly.entity_id
_entity_poly.type
_entity_poly.pdbx_seq_one_letter_code
_entity_poly.pdbx_strand_id
1 'polypeptide(L)'
;VNLTFLVQDTKNGSSTLSPNIQLCRCENGGECFVPEATSEQEAAIENTFLVMSCNCPPGYTGEFCGEVRDFCAGGLTPSCNALVTCTNSPTGFTCGDCPNGYDGNGQICS
;
A
#
# COMPACT_ATOMS: atom_id res chain seq x y z
N VAL A 1 -9.90 -15.37 -13.68
CA VAL A 1 -11.27 -15.07 -14.15
C VAL A 1 -11.16 -14.62 -15.60
N ASN A 2 -11.92 -15.24 -16.51
CA ASN A 2 -11.87 -14.88 -17.94
C ASN A 2 -13.13 -14.06 -18.26
N LEU A 3 -12.93 -12.81 -18.64
CA LEU A 3 -14.01 -11.88 -18.97
C LEU A 3 -14.09 -11.76 -20.49
N THR A 4 -15.24 -12.12 -21.07
CA THR A 4 -15.47 -12.08 -22.51
C THR A 4 -16.76 -11.34 -22.79
N PHE A 5 -16.69 -10.31 -23.62
CA PHE A 5 -17.87 -9.65 -24.15
C PHE A 5 -18.32 -10.35 -25.43
N LEU A 6 -19.56 -10.83 -25.46
CA LEU A 6 -20.22 -11.36 -26.64
C LEU A 6 -21.15 -10.28 -27.20
N VAL A 7 -20.91 -9.87 -28.44
CA VAL A 7 -21.82 -9.03 -29.20
C VAL A 7 -22.53 -9.91 -30.22
N GLN A 8 -23.86 -9.94 -30.20
CA GLN A 8 -24.67 -10.74 -31.11
C GLN A 8 -25.71 -9.85 -31.82
N ASP A 9 -25.85 -9.99 -33.13
CA ASP A 9 -26.87 -9.31 -33.92
C ASP A 9 -28.22 -10.07 -33.90
N THR A 10 -29.26 -9.45 -34.47
CA THR A 10 -30.61 -10.05 -34.54
C THR A 10 -30.72 -11.25 -35.49
N LYS A 11 -29.65 -11.58 -36.22
CA LYS A 11 -29.53 -12.72 -37.14
C LYS A 11 -28.58 -13.80 -36.60
N ASN A 12 -28.26 -13.75 -35.31
CA ASN A 12 -27.31 -14.63 -34.61
C ASN A 12 -25.84 -14.53 -35.07
N GLY A 13 -25.47 -13.53 -35.87
CA GLY A 13 -24.06 -13.22 -36.11
C GLY A 13 -23.42 -12.73 -34.82
N SER A 14 -22.28 -13.30 -34.43
CA SER A 14 -21.63 -12.99 -33.15
C SER A 14 -20.15 -12.62 -33.29
N SER A 15 -19.66 -11.80 -32.37
CA SER A 15 -18.24 -11.48 -32.20
C SER A 15 -17.89 -11.40 -30.72
N THR A 16 -16.65 -11.75 -30.37
CA THR A 16 -16.19 -11.77 -28.98
C THR A 16 -14.98 -10.88 -28.75
N LEU A 17 -14.93 -10.22 -27.60
CA LEU A 17 -13.79 -9.44 -27.13
C LEU A 17 -13.40 -9.90 -25.73
N SER A 18 -12.15 -10.30 -25.56
CA SER A 18 -11.55 -10.60 -24.25
C SER A 18 -10.53 -9.52 -23.92
N PRO A 19 -10.87 -8.51 -23.10
CA PRO A 19 -9.91 -7.49 -22.72
C PRO A 19 -8.89 -8.02 -21.71
N ASN A 20 -7.70 -7.44 -21.72
CA ASN A 20 -6.82 -7.49 -20.56
C ASN A 20 -7.29 -6.43 -19.55
N ILE A 21 -7.61 -6.83 -18.33
CA ILE A 21 -8.07 -5.93 -17.27
C ILE A 21 -7.09 -6.02 -16.12
N GLN A 22 -6.45 -4.90 -15.79
CA GLN A 22 -5.58 -4.77 -14.64
C GLN A 22 -6.23 -3.81 -13.65
N LEU A 23 -6.56 -4.31 -12.46
CA LEU A 23 -7.25 -3.55 -11.43
C LEU A 23 -6.41 -3.51 -10.16
N CYS A 24 -6.35 -2.35 -9.54
CA CYS A 24 -5.82 -2.14 -8.19
C CYS A 24 -6.73 -1.16 -7.45
N ARG A 25 -6.70 -1.20 -6.13
CA ARG A 25 -7.42 -0.26 -5.27
C ARG A 25 -6.46 0.36 -4.26
N CYS A 26 -5.43 1.05 -4.75
CA CYS A 26 -4.48 1.72 -3.87
C CYS A 26 -5.07 3.04 -3.34
N GLU A 27 -4.89 3.28 -2.05
CA GLU A 27 -5.32 4.49 -1.35
C GLU A 27 -4.12 5.40 -1.06
N ASN A 28 -4.36 6.63 -0.61
CA ASN A 28 -3.34 7.61 -0.20
C ASN A 28 -2.23 7.89 -1.24
N GLY A 29 -2.53 7.71 -2.53
CA GLY A 29 -1.58 7.93 -3.63
C GLY A 29 -0.65 6.75 -3.90
N GLY A 30 -0.97 5.55 -3.41
CA GLY A 30 -0.25 4.33 -3.76
C GLY A 30 -0.21 4.04 -5.25
N GLU A 31 0.94 3.59 -5.73
CA GLU A 31 1.17 3.27 -7.13
C GLU A 31 0.93 1.78 -7.38
N CYS A 32 0.20 1.47 -8.44
CA CYS A 32 -0.09 0.09 -8.78
C CYS A 32 1.10 -0.53 -9.50
N PHE A 33 1.47 -1.75 -9.09
CA PHE A 33 2.48 -2.51 -9.78
C PHE A 33 2.00 -3.94 -10.00
N VAL A 34 2.46 -4.53 -11.09
CA VAL A 34 2.30 -5.96 -11.33
C VAL A 34 3.26 -6.65 -10.36
N PRO A 35 2.76 -7.44 -9.39
CA PRO A 35 3.65 -8.22 -8.54
C PRO A 35 4.53 -9.09 -9.42
N GLU A 36 5.82 -9.20 -9.09
CA GLU A 36 6.75 -10.01 -9.87
C GLU A 36 6.13 -11.38 -10.09
N ALA A 37 5.83 -11.66 -11.35
CA ALA A 37 5.26 -12.92 -11.75
C ALA A 37 6.29 -14.01 -11.37
N THR A 38 5.92 -14.94 -10.50
CA THR A 38 6.64 -16.20 -10.47
C THR A 38 6.55 -16.82 -11.87
N SER A 39 7.44 -17.73 -12.24
CA SER A 39 7.45 -18.37 -13.57
C SER A 39 6.14 -19.06 -13.98
N GLU A 40 5.16 -19.16 -13.07
CA GLU A 40 3.79 -19.65 -13.30
C GLU A 40 2.79 -18.53 -13.70
N GLN A 41 3.15 -17.27 -13.49
CA GLN A 41 2.31 -16.07 -13.67
C GLN A 41 2.67 -15.27 -14.94
N GLU A 42 3.79 -15.57 -15.61
CA GLU A 42 4.13 -14.98 -16.92
C GLU A 42 3.08 -15.31 -17.99
N ALA A 43 2.39 -16.46 -17.86
CA ALA A 43 1.29 -16.87 -18.73
C ALA A 43 -0.04 -16.12 -18.47
N ALA A 44 -0.15 -15.32 -17.38
CA ALA A 44 -1.36 -14.56 -17.07
C ALA A 44 -1.39 -13.17 -17.75
N ILE A 45 -0.32 -12.77 -18.44
CA ILE A 45 -0.24 -11.46 -19.11
C ILE A 45 -0.97 -11.48 -20.46
N GLU A 46 -1.15 -12.65 -21.07
CA GLU A 46 -2.04 -12.85 -22.22
C GLU A 46 -3.47 -13.22 -21.76
N ASN A 47 -4.41 -12.29 -21.86
CA ASN A 47 -5.87 -12.49 -21.74
C ASN A 47 -6.49 -12.71 -20.34
N THR A 48 -5.86 -12.26 -19.25
CA THR A 48 -6.42 -12.46 -17.88
C THR A 48 -6.77 -11.16 -17.16
N PHE A 49 -7.85 -11.22 -16.37
CA PHE A 49 -8.17 -10.24 -15.33
C PHE A 49 -7.15 -10.37 -14.18
N LEU A 50 -6.31 -9.35 -14.00
CA LEU A 50 -5.25 -9.30 -12.99
C LEU A 50 -5.59 -8.28 -11.91
N VAL A 51 -5.52 -8.71 -10.65
CA VAL A 51 -5.50 -7.79 -9.50
C VAL A 51 -4.05 -7.47 -9.19
N MET A 52 -3.67 -6.21 -9.33
CA MET A 52 -2.34 -5.68 -9.08
C MET A 52 -2.15 -5.33 -7.60
N SER A 53 -0.90 -5.26 -7.18
CA SER A 53 -0.50 -4.89 -5.82
C SER A 53 -0.19 -3.38 -5.74
N CYS A 54 -0.12 -2.85 -4.51
CA CYS A 54 0.14 -1.44 -4.25
C CYS A 54 1.54 -1.20 -3.67
N ASN A 55 2.28 -0.28 -4.27
CA ASN A 55 3.48 0.30 -3.69
C ASN A 55 3.07 1.53 -2.87
N CYS A 56 3.30 1.50 -1.55
CA CYS A 56 2.81 2.54 -0.67
C CYS A 56 3.77 3.74 -0.61
N PRO A 57 3.24 4.97 -0.65
CA PRO A 57 4.05 6.15 -0.46
C PRO A 57 4.55 6.23 0.99
N PRO A 58 5.60 7.05 1.25
CA PRO A 58 6.09 7.26 2.61
C PRO A 58 4.96 7.65 3.57
N GLY A 59 4.93 7.01 4.74
CA GLY A 59 3.91 7.28 5.75
C GLY A 59 2.69 6.36 5.71
N TYR A 60 2.57 5.49 4.71
CA TYR A 60 1.45 4.55 4.59
C TYR A 60 1.94 3.10 4.48
N THR A 61 1.06 2.18 4.81
CA THR A 61 1.30 0.74 4.81
C THR A 61 -0.02 -0.04 4.58
N GLY A 62 0.05 -1.36 4.64
CA GLY A 62 -1.05 -2.27 4.33
C GLY A 62 -1.15 -2.62 2.84
N GLU A 63 -1.98 -3.61 2.53
CA GLU A 63 -2.16 -4.15 1.17
C GLU A 63 -2.61 -3.09 0.15
N PHE A 64 -3.43 -2.15 0.61
CA PHE A 64 -4.02 -1.08 -0.21
C PHE A 64 -3.52 0.31 0.17
N CYS A 65 -2.46 0.42 0.98
CA CYS A 65 -1.93 1.71 1.46
C CYS A 65 -2.93 2.56 2.24
N GLY A 66 -3.98 1.95 2.79
CA GLY A 66 -5.01 2.63 3.59
C GLY A 66 -4.59 2.89 5.03
N GLU A 67 -3.54 2.23 5.50
CA GLU A 67 -3.08 2.33 6.89
C GLU A 67 -1.96 3.36 7.02
N VAL A 68 -2.04 4.22 8.04
CA VAL A 68 -0.93 5.10 8.39
C VAL A 68 0.15 4.26 9.04
N ARG A 69 1.38 4.40 8.54
CA ARG A 69 2.54 3.73 9.11
C ARG A 69 2.70 4.15 10.57
N ASP A 70 2.86 3.18 11.46
CA ASP A 70 3.15 3.46 12.86
C ASP A 70 4.65 3.71 13.04
N PHE A 71 5.01 4.99 13.15
CA PHE A 71 6.38 5.42 13.43
C PHE A 71 6.75 5.33 14.93
N CYS A 72 5.77 5.11 15.80
CA CYS A 72 5.97 4.90 17.23
C CYS A 72 6.12 3.40 17.57
N ALA A 73 5.84 2.50 16.63
CA ALA A 73 6.10 1.08 16.80
C ALA A 73 7.60 0.84 17.06
N GLY A 74 7.88 0.09 18.14
CA GLY A 74 9.25 -0.24 18.52
C GLY A 74 10.04 -0.89 17.37
N GLY A 75 11.32 -0.55 17.24
CA GLY A 75 12.20 -1.08 16.18
C GLY A 75 12.55 -0.07 15.07
N LEU A 76 11.93 1.11 15.07
CA LEU A 76 12.35 2.22 14.20
C LEU A 76 13.42 3.08 14.88
N THR A 77 14.39 3.53 14.08
CA THR A 77 15.45 4.45 14.52
C THR A 77 15.43 5.72 13.65
N PRO A 78 15.43 6.92 14.26
CA PRO A 78 15.34 7.19 15.70
C PRO A 78 13.93 6.89 16.27
N SER A 79 13.85 6.63 17.57
CA SER A 79 12.59 6.52 18.32
C SER A 79 12.58 7.51 19.48
N CYS A 80 11.41 7.78 20.05
CA CYS A 80 11.31 8.58 21.26
C CYS A 80 11.94 7.87 22.45
N ASN A 81 12.42 8.65 23.42
CA ASN A 81 12.84 8.14 24.71
C ASN A 81 11.66 7.41 25.38
N ALA A 82 11.93 6.31 26.08
CA ALA A 82 10.90 5.54 26.77
C ALA A 82 10.12 6.34 27.84
N LEU A 83 10.68 7.46 28.30
CA LEU A 83 10.07 8.35 29.28
C LEU A 83 9.07 9.35 28.69
N VAL A 84 8.99 9.50 27.37
CA VAL A 84 8.10 10.50 26.73
C VAL A 84 7.04 9.84 25.86
N THR A 85 5.93 10.56 25.66
CA THR A 85 4.86 10.12 24.76
C THR A 85 5.27 10.30 23.30
N CYS A 86 5.09 9.26 22.47
CA CYS A 86 5.23 9.35 21.02
C CYS A 86 3.86 9.61 20.38
N THR A 87 3.79 10.58 19.46
CA THR A 87 2.59 10.89 18.69
C THR A 87 2.83 10.55 17.22
N ASN A 88 2.05 9.63 16.68
CA ASN A 88 2.17 9.17 15.29
C ASN A 88 1.39 10.06 14.32
N SER A 89 1.89 10.19 13.09
CA SER A 89 1.29 10.96 11.99
C SER A 89 1.66 10.31 10.64
N PRO A 90 0.86 10.49 9.57
CA PRO A 90 1.27 10.11 8.21
C PRO A 90 2.62 10.71 7.79
N THR A 91 3.01 11.85 8.34
CA THR A 91 4.28 12.50 8.02
C THR A 91 5.45 12.05 8.90
N GLY A 92 5.24 11.17 9.88
CA GLY A 92 6.28 10.72 10.82
C GLY A 92 5.79 10.62 12.26
N PHE A 93 6.66 10.94 13.21
CA PHE A 93 6.31 10.98 14.64
C PHE A 93 6.87 12.22 15.32
N THR A 94 6.26 12.61 16.43
CA THR A 94 6.77 13.63 17.36
C THR A 94 6.91 13.04 18.75
N CYS A 95 7.98 13.44 19.45
CA CYS A 95 8.21 13.08 20.84
C CYS A 95 7.74 14.21 21.75
N GLY A 96 7.10 13.86 22.86
CA GLY A 96 6.79 14.80 23.92
C GLY A 96 8.04 15.31 24.65
N ASP A 97 7.83 16.31 25.50
CA ASP A 97 8.89 16.90 26.31
C ASP A 97 9.43 15.92 27.36
N CYS A 98 10.69 16.11 27.75
CA CYS A 98 11.30 15.34 28.82
C CYS A 98 10.60 15.63 30.17
N PRO A 99 10.38 14.61 31.01
CA PRO A 99 9.77 14.80 32.31
C PRO A 99 10.67 15.61 33.26
N ASN A 100 10.08 16.16 34.32
CA ASN A 100 10.80 16.96 35.32
C ASN A 100 12.05 16.24 35.85
N GLY A 101 13.19 16.95 35.84
CA GLY A 101 14.48 16.41 36.25
C GLY A 101 15.32 15.81 35.11
N TYR A 102 14.82 15.85 33.88
CA TYR A 102 15.55 15.46 32.67
C TYR A 102 15.51 16.60 31.66
N ASP A 103 16.59 16.76 30.89
CA ASP A 103 16.68 17.72 29.79
C ASP A 103 16.93 16.99 28.46
N GLY A 104 16.41 17.55 27.36
CA GLY A 104 16.64 17.02 26.01
C GLY A 104 15.52 17.32 25.02
N ASN A 105 15.45 16.54 23.95
CA ASN A 105 14.55 16.77 22.80
C ASN A 105 13.43 15.71 22.69
N GLY A 106 13.20 14.93 23.76
CA GLY A 106 12.22 13.85 23.77
C GLY A 106 12.69 12.55 23.12
N GLN A 107 13.64 12.58 22.17
CA GLN A 107 14.34 11.37 21.72
C GLN A 107 15.43 10.95 22.72
N ILE A 108 16.10 11.94 23.30
CA ILE A 108 17.06 11.78 24.40
C ILE A 108 16.55 12.63 25.56
N CYS A 109 16.52 12.04 26.75
CA CYS A 109 16.26 12.71 28.01
C CYS A 109 17.30 12.20 29.02
N SER A 110 18.09 13.11 29.60
CA SER A 110 19.19 12.80 30.53
C SER A 110 19.21 13.74 31.73
#